data_AF-A0A0Q9PSZ3-F1
#
_entry.id   AF-A0A0Q9PSZ3-F1
#
_cell.length_a   1.000
_cell.length_b   1.000
_cell.length_c   1.000
_cell.angle_alpha   90.00
_cell.angle_beta   90.00
_cell.angle_gamma   90.00
#
_symmetry.space_group_name_H-M   'P 1'
#
loop_
_entity.id
_entity.type
_entity.pdbx_description
1 polymer ?
#
loop_
_entity_poly.entity_id
_entity_poly.type
_entity_poly.pdbx_seq_one_letter_code
_entity_poly.pdbx_strand_id
1 'polypeptide(L)'
;MAAILFAATAATAVPATAPAAKPWAPPRIASELFESHGAFDPARGDFYFVRSAADFTGWRIMLSHCGPDGWSTPVDASFAGDGVEADPFITPDGKRLYFISNRSTDGEKHKDLDIWTVDRGSDGRWGEPRRLPAPVNSRGQEWFPRPAADGWLYFGSNRPGGFGKTDIWRAREDSQGRWRVENLGKAVNTPGDEYEPLPSPDGKRLIVMADGGLYQSLRDGDGWAPRHSLGPAVNVNGSEIGAAFSPSGKSLLFSRDTKGPRSGEFFVWQPEGAEDWPPACPRGKH
;
A
#
# COMPACT_ATOMS: atom_id res chain seq x y z
N MET A 1 32.40 -25.58 -31.45
CA MET A 1 31.61 -24.34 -31.64
C MET A 1 30.37 -24.46 -30.77
N ALA A 2 30.34 -23.80 -29.61
CA ALA A 2 29.17 -23.76 -28.73
C ALA A 2 28.48 -22.41 -28.94
N ALA A 3 27.24 -22.43 -29.41
CA ALA A 3 26.43 -21.24 -29.58
C ALA A 3 25.85 -20.83 -28.23
N ILE A 4 26.23 -19.64 -27.77
CA ILE A 4 25.62 -19.00 -26.60
C ILE A 4 24.29 -18.39 -27.07
N LEU A 5 23.18 -19.01 -26.67
CA LEU A 5 21.85 -18.41 -26.82
C LEU A 5 21.70 -17.33 -25.74
N PHE A 6 21.72 -16.07 -26.13
CA PHE A 6 21.22 -14.99 -25.28
C PHE A 6 19.70 -15.05 -25.30
N ALA A 7 19.10 -15.48 -24.19
CA ALA A 7 17.67 -15.28 -23.95
C ALA A 7 17.45 -13.79 -23.69
N ALA A 8 16.87 -13.09 -24.66
CA ALA A 8 16.40 -11.73 -24.46
C ALA A 8 15.15 -11.79 -23.56
N THR A 9 15.30 -11.40 -22.30
CA THR A 9 14.16 -11.06 -21.44
C THR A 9 13.47 -9.84 -22.05
N ALA A 10 12.34 -10.05 -22.70
CA ALA A 10 11.46 -8.97 -23.12
C ALA A 10 10.84 -8.36 -21.86
N ALA A 11 11.55 -7.42 -21.24
CA ALA A 11 10.93 -6.45 -20.36
C ALA A 11 9.92 -5.68 -21.21
N THR A 12 8.62 -5.94 -21.03
CA THR A 12 7.60 -5.07 -21.61
C THR A 12 7.74 -3.72 -20.93
N ALA A 13 8.51 -2.83 -21.56
CA ALA A 13 8.54 -1.43 -21.20
C ALA A 13 7.10 -0.91 -21.19
N VAL A 14 6.76 -0.07 -20.22
CA VAL A 14 5.51 0.69 -20.27
C VAL A 14 5.51 1.41 -21.62
N PRO A 15 4.50 1.20 -22.50
CA PRO A 15 4.50 1.84 -23.81
C PRO A 15 4.61 3.35 -23.63
N ALA A 16 5.38 4.02 -24.50
CA ALA A 16 5.70 5.45 -24.45
C ALA A 16 4.47 6.39 -24.54
N THR A 17 3.25 5.83 -24.53
CA THR A 17 1.96 6.50 -24.67
C THR A 17 0.96 6.07 -23.59
N ALA A 18 1.40 5.49 -22.47
CA ALA A 18 0.49 5.20 -21.36
C ALA A 18 -0.19 6.50 -20.91
N PRO A 19 -1.52 6.50 -20.69
CA PRO A 19 -2.25 7.71 -20.29
C PRO A 19 -1.71 8.23 -18.96
N ALA A 20 -1.69 9.56 -18.80
CA ALA A 20 -1.35 10.18 -17.53
C ALA A 20 -2.36 9.80 -16.44
N ALA A 21 -1.88 9.66 -15.20
CA ALA A 21 -2.74 9.50 -14.04
C ALA A 21 -3.66 10.71 -13.87
N LYS A 22 -4.91 10.48 -13.49
CA LYS A 22 -5.95 11.51 -13.34
C LYS A 22 -6.28 11.72 -11.87
N PRO A 23 -6.54 12.96 -11.42
CA PRO A 23 -7.01 13.21 -10.06
C PRO A 23 -8.30 12.44 -9.77
N TRP A 24 -8.38 11.85 -8.58
CA TRP A 24 -9.57 11.25 -7.99
C TRP A 24 -9.83 11.95 -6.65
N ALA A 25 -10.61 13.03 -6.71
CA ALA A 25 -10.89 13.86 -5.54
C ALA A 25 -12.39 13.80 -5.18
N PRO A 26 -12.89 12.67 -4.65
CA PRO A 26 -14.28 12.57 -4.27
C PRO A 26 -14.66 13.65 -3.24
N PRO A 27 -15.85 14.24 -3.34
CA PRO A 27 -16.33 15.19 -2.35
C PRO A 27 -16.29 14.62 -0.93
N ARG A 28 -16.08 15.48 0.06
CA ARG A 28 -15.95 15.16 1.51
C ARG A 28 -14.70 14.40 1.94
N ILE A 29 -14.05 13.66 1.04
CA ILE A 29 -12.77 13.01 1.33
C ILE A 29 -11.63 14.01 1.16
N ALA A 30 -11.52 14.68 0.01
CA ALA A 30 -10.39 15.55 -0.23
C ALA A 30 -10.54 16.91 0.50
N SER A 31 -9.51 17.34 1.23
CA SER A 31 -9.54 18.52 2.11
C SER A 31 -8.29 19.42 1.95
N GLU A 32 -8.01 20.29 2.92
CA GLU A 32 -6.76 21.07 3.01
C GLU A 32 -5.62 20.28 3.70
N LEU A 33 -5.98 19.20 4.39
CA LEU A 33 -5.07 18.24 5.02
C LEU A 33 -4.58 17.22 4.00
N PHE A 34 -3.51 16.48 4.33
CA PHE A 34 -2.89 15.52 3.41
C PHE A 34 -3.60 14.16 3.46
N GLU A 35 -4.34 13.82 2.39
CA GLU A 35 -4.93 12.50 2.22
C GLU A 35 -4.01 11.54 1.43
N SER A 36 -3.88 10.30 1.93
CA SER A 36 -3.03 9.28 1.29
C SER A 36 -3.39 7.84 1.64
N HIS A 37 -2.66 6.85 1.11
CA HIS A 37 -2.71 5.44 1.52
C HIS A 37 -4.14 4.85 1.54
N GLY A 38 -4.80 4.90 0.39
CA GLY A 38 -6.18 4.45 0.25
C GLY A 38 -6.33 2.92 0.24
N ALA A 39 -7.43 2.44 0.82
CA ALA A 39 -7.86 1.05 0.79
C ALA A 39 -9.40 0.95 0.72
N PHE A 40 -9.91 0.10 -0.16
CA PHE A 40 -11.35 -0.14 -0.28
C PHE A 40 -11.77 -1.40 0.48
N ASP A 41 -12.88 -1.31 1.19
CA ASP A 41 -13.53 -2.46 1.80
C ASP A 41 -14.28 -3.26 0.71
N PRO A 42 -13.84 -4.49 0.37
CA PRO A 42 -14.48 -5.27 -0.69
C PRO A 42 -15.90 -5.71 -0.34
N ALA A 43 -16.28 -5.73 0.95
CA ALA A 43 -17.60 -6.14 1.39
C ALA A 43 -18.63 -5.00 1.37
N ARG A 44 -18.19 -3.76 1.58
CA ARG A 44 -19.08 -2.59 1.75
C ARG A 44 -18.91 -1.50 0.70
N GLY A 45 -17.78 -1.48 0.00
CA GLY A 45 -17.39 -0.36 -0.86
C GLY A 45 -16.91 0.88 -0.08
N ASP A 46 -16.80 0.79 1.26
CA ASP A 46 -16.28 1.87 2.11
C ASP A 46 -14.80 2.16 1.80
N PHE A 47 -14.37 3.40 2.01
CA PHE A 47 -13.00 3.84 1.75
C PHE A 47 -12.29 4.19 3.05
N TYR A 48 -11.19 3.48 3.30
CA TYR A 48 -10.24 3.76 4.36
C TYR A 48 -9.05 4.48 3.77
N PHE A 49 -8.53 5.49 4.45
CA PHE A 49 -7.38 6.25 3.98
C PHE A 49 -6.65 6.92 5.14
N VAL A 50 -5.41 7.30 4.92
CA VAL A 50 -4.64 8.10 5.88
C VAL A 50 -4.93 9.58 5.67
N ARG A 51 -5.14 10.29 6.77
CA ARG A 51 -5.13 11.76 6.81
C ARG A 51 -4.08 12.26 7.79
N SER A 52 -3.33 13.27 7.39
CA SER A 52 -2.31 13.95 8.19
C SER A 52 -2.33 15.46 8.00
N ALA A 53 -1.58 16.19 8.83
CA ALA A 53 -1.26 17.58 8.54
C ALA A 53 -0.47 17.71 7.22
N ALA A 54 -0.40 18.93 6.67
CA ALA A 54 0.28 19.21 5.41
C ALA A 54 1.80 18.97 5.44
N ASP A 55 2.40 18.89 6.63
CA ASP A 55 3.79 18.49 6.86
C ASP A 55 3.98 16.97 7.02
N PHE A 56 2.92 16.21 6.71
CA PHE A 56 2.88 14.75 6.80
C PHE A 56 3.06 14.19 8.22
N THR A 57 2.61 14.93 9.23
CA THR A 57 2.60 14.50 10.63
C THR A 57 1.20 14.14 11.14
N GLY A 58 1.15 13.35 12.22
CA GLY A 58 -0.10 13.03 12.92
C GLY A 58 -1.03 12.08 12.16
N TRP A 59 -0.48 11.07 11.46
CA TRP A 59 -1.26 10.14 10.64
C TRP A 59 -2.40 9.46 11.41
N ARG A 60 -3.59 9.50 10.82
CA ARG A 60 -4.81 8.82 11.28
C ARG A 60 -5.43 8.05 10.13
N ILE A 61 -5.92 6.84 10.41
CA ILE A 61 -6.74 6.10 9.46
C ILE A 61 -8.19 6.56 9.61
N MET A 62 -8.68 7.17 8.54
CA MET A 62 -10.05 7.66 8.39
C MET A 62 -10.90 6.64 7.64
N LEU A 63 -12.20 6.68 7.88
CA LEU A 63 -13.23 5.89 7.21
C LEU A 63 -14.28 6.83 6.60
N SER A 64 -14.55 6.67 5.31
CA SER A 64 -15.69 7.28 4.64
C SER A 64 -16.61 6.19 4.08
N HIS A 65 -17.89 6.26 4.43
CA HIS A 65 -18.88 5.32 3.95
C HIS A 65 -19.35 5.65 2.54
N CYS A 66 -19.65 4.62 1.76
CA CYS A 66 -20.14 4.78 0.40
C CYS A 66 -21.65 4.51 0.32
N GLY A 67 -22.45 5.55 0.10
CA GLY A 67 -23.92 5.48 0.17
C GLY A 67 -24.66 6.18 -0.98
N PRO A 68 -26.01 6.23 -0.91
CA PRO A 68 -26.85 6.82 -1.96
C PRO A 68 -26.54 8.30 -2.25
N ASP A 69 -26.06 9.03 -1.24
CA ASP A 69 -25.69 10.44 -1.30
C ASP A 69 -24.19 10.65 -1.62
N GLY A 70 -23.49 9.59 -2.02
CA GLY A 70 -22.05 9.59 -2.24
C GLY A 70 -21.25 9.19 -1.00
N TRP A 71 -20.01 9.65 -0.95
CA TRP A 71 -19.12 9.45 0.19
C TRP A 71 -19.57 10.28 1.39
N SER A 72 -19.54 9.69 2.60
CA SER A 72 -19.85 10.40 3.84
C SER A 72 -18.73 11.37 4.26
N THR A 73 -19.00 12.21 5.27
CA THR A 73 -17.89 12.89 5.97
C THR A 73 -17.00 11.82 6.63
N PRO A 74 -15.67 11.88 6.48
CA PRO A 74 -14.78 10.91 7.09
C PRO A 74 -14.78 10.99 8.61
N VAL A 75 -14.72 9.84 9.27
CA VAL A 75 -14.58 9.67 10.72
C VAL A 75 -13.35 8.83 11.04
N ASP A 76 -12.84 8.85 12.27
CA ASP A 76 -11.78 7.93 12.69
C ASP A 76 -12.24 6.47 12.48
N ALA A 77 -11.33 5.60 12.05
CA ALA A 77 -11.59 4.18 12.03
C ALA A 77 -11.90 3.66 13.44
N SER A 78 -12.82 2.70 13.56
CA SER A 78 -13.30 2.22 14.86
C SER A 78 -12.23 1.54 15.72
N PHE A 79 -11.08 1.18 15.14
CA PHE A 79 -9.94 0.56 15.80
C PHE A 79 -8.79 1.54 16.11
N ALA A 80 -9.06 2.83 15.95
CA ALA A 80 -8.17 3.93 16.31
C ALA A 80 -7.58 3.78 17.71
N GLY A 81 -6.26 4.00 17.82
CA GLY A 81 -5.51 3.94 19.08
C GLY A 81 -4.93 5.28 19.52
N ASP A 82 -4.21 5.27 20.66
CA ASP A 82 -3.51 6.40 21.30
C ASP A 82 -2.18 6.79 20.60
N GLY A 83 -2.01 6.42 19.34
CA GLY A 83 -0.81 6.69 18.54
C GLY A 83 -1.14 7.24 17.17
N VAL A 84 -0.12 7.26 16.32
CA VAL A 84 -0.34 7.43 14.88
C VAL A 84 -0.59 6.08 14.23
N GLU A 85 -1.30 6.09 13.13
CA GLU A 85 -1.60 4.89 12.36
C GLU A 85 -1.72 5.19 10.88
N ALA A 86 -1.22 4.26 10.06
CA ALA A 86 -1.14 4.41 8.62
C ALA A 86 -1.25 3.08 7.88
N ASP A 87 -1.20 3.16 6.57
CA ASP A 87 -1.06 2.03 5.64
C ASP A 87 -2.15 0.96 5.74
N PRO A 88 -3.45 1.33 5.74
CA PRO A 88 -4.50 0.34 5.80
C PRO A 88 -4.44 -0.59 4.58
N PHE A 89 -4.61 -1.88 4.82
CA PHE A 89 -4.84 -2.91 3.81
C PHE A 89 -5.97 -3.82 4.26
N ILE A 90 -7.04 -3.94 3.49
CA ILE A 90 -8.11 -4.90 3.77
C ILE A 90 -7.90 -6.13 2.89
N THR A 91 -7.94 -7.32 3.48
CA THR A 91 -7.80 -8.58 2.75
C THR A 91 -8.93 -8.73 1.71
N PRO A 92 -8.69 -9.43 0.58
CA PRO A 92 -9.71 -9.59 -0.47
C PRO A 92 -11.02 -10.22 0.02
N ASP A 93 -10.98 -11.02 1.07
CA ASP A 93 -12.17 -11.61 1.71
C ASP A 93 -12.90 -10.66 2.68
N GLY A 94 -12.37 -9.46 2.90
CA GLY A 94 -12.91 -8.42 3.80
C GLY A 94 -12.78 -8.73 5.29
N LYS A 95 -12.12 -9.82 5.67
CA LYS A 95 -12.15 -10.34 7.05
C LYS A 95 -11.04 -9.79 7.95
N ARG A 96 -9.95 -9.29 7.38
CA ARG A 96 -8.82 -8.77 8.14
C ARG A 96 -8.33 -7.46 7.54
N LEU A 97 -7.91 -6.55 8.41
CA LEU A 97 -7.19 -5.34 8.02
C LEU A 97 -5.78 -5.38 8.63
N TYR A 98 -4.78 -5.05 7.83
CA TYR A 98 -3.40 -4.79 8.25
C TYR A 98 -3.14 -3.28 8.23
N PHE A 99 -2.34 -2.79 9.16
CA PHE A 99 -1.95 -1.39 9.25
C PHE A 99 -0.69 -1.26 10.09
N ILE A 100 -0.09 -0.07 10.14
CA ILE A 100 1.03 0.21 11.03
C ILE A 100 0.64 1.20 12.13
N SER A 101 1.24 1.07 13.31
CA SER A 101 1.00 2.00 14.42
C SER A 101 2.08 1.91 15.49
N ASN A 102 2.30 3.04 16.18
CA ASN A 102 3.08 3.13 17.41
C ASN A 102 2.18 3.27 18.67
N ARG A 103 0.92 2.82 18.57
CA ARG A 103 -0.01 2.72 19.70
C ARG A 103 0.60 1.94 20.87
N SER A 104 0.14 2.21 22.07
CA SER A 104 0.66 1.53 23.26
C SER A 104 0.23 0.06 23.32
N THR A 105 1.07 -0.82 23.86
CA THR A 105 0.70 -2.19 24.29
C THR A 105 0.97 -2.34 25.77
N ASP A 106 0.06 -2.95 26.52
CA ASP A 106 0.26 -3.25 27.94
C ASP A 106 0.69 -2.02 28.78
N GLY A 107 0.22 -0.83 28.38
CA GLY A 107 0.56 0.45 29.01
C GLY A 107 1.90 1.07 28.59
N GLU A 108 2.67 0.42 27.71
CA GLU A 108 3.93 0.94 27.19
C GLU A 108 3.77 1.56 25.80
N LYS A 109 4.28 2.77 25.64
CA LYS A 109 4.29 3.49 24.37
C LYS A 109 5.44 3.03 23.48
N HIS A 110 5.12 2.52 22.30
CA HIS A 110 6.14 2.18 21.30
C HIS A 110 6.67 3.44 20.60
N LYS A 111 7.96 3.43 20.31
CA LYS A 111 8.61 4.49 19.53
C LYS A 111 8.50 4.23 18.04
N ASP A 112 8.69 2.97 17.66
CA ASP A 112 8.70 2.52 16.28
C ASP A 112 7.28 2.18 15.79
N LEU A 113 7.09 2.27 14.48
CA LEU A 113 5.87 1.79 13.83
C LEU A 113 5.97 0.28 13.68
N ASP A 114 5.01 -0.41 14.25
CA ASP A 114 4.87 -1.85 14.13
C ASP A 114 3.72 -2.22 13.20
N ILE A 115 3.73 -3.43 12.64
CA ILE A 115 2.62 -4.02 11.92
C ILE A 115 1.59 -4.59 12.90
N TRP A 116 0.34 -4.21 12.66
CA TRP A 116 -0.84 -4.66 13.40
C TRP A 116 -1.86 -5.29 12.47
N THR A 117 -2.72 -6.12 13.05
CA THR A 117 -3.88 -6.70 12.36
C THR A 117 -5.14 -6.49 13.18
N VAL A 118 -6.28 -6.36 12.52
CA VAL A 118 -7.59 -6.38 13.18
C VAL A 118 -8.53 -7.26 12.37
N ASP A 119 -9.19 -8.21 13.05
CA ASP A 119 -10.17 -9.10 12.42
C ASP A 119 -11.56 -8.47 12.47
N ARG A 120 -12.36 -8.75 11.44
CA ARG A 120 -13.78 -8.39 11.40
C ARG A 120 -14.60 -9.50 12.03
N GLY A 121 -15.42 -9.15 13.01
CA GLY A 121 -16.38 -10.05 13.62
C GLY A 121 -17.51 -10.43 12.65
N SER A 122 -18.28 -11.45 13.03
CA SER A 122 -19.48 -11.87 12.28
C SER A 122 -20.58 -10.81 12.23
N ASP A 123 -20.56 -9.85 13.16
CA ASP A 123 -21.40 -8.66 13.16
C ASP A 123 -20.93 -7.55 12.19
N GLY A 124 -19.81 -7.80 11.51
CA GLY A 124 -19.20 -6.87 10.57
C GLY A 124 -18.42 -5.72 11.22
N ARG A 125 -18.22 -5.72 12.54
CA ARG A 125 -17.40 -4.70 13.21
C ARG A 125 -15.95 -5.17 13.29
N TRP A 126 -15.02 -4.22 13.24
CA TRP A 126 -13.62 -4.50 13.55
C TRP A 126 -13.47 -4.79 15.05
N GLY A 127 -12.73 -5.85 15.37
CA GLY A 127 -12.42 -6.23 16.74
C GLY A 127 -11.26 -5.43 17.33
N GLU A 128 -10.59 -6.04 18.31
CA GLU A 128 -9.39 -5.48 18.94
C GLU A 128 -8.14 -5.70 18.05
N PRO A 129 -7.34 -4.65 17.81
CA PRO A 129 -6.09 -4.79 17.07
C PRO A 129 -5.05 -5.62 17.81
N ARG A 130 -4.36 -6.48 17.06
CA ARG A 130 -3.29 -7.34 17.56
C ARG A 130 -1.99 -7.01 16.84
N ARG A 131 -0.96 -6.68 17.62
CA ARG A 131 0.41 -6.47 17.15
C ARG A 131 0.97 -7.79 16.63
N LEU A 132 1.59 -7.80 15.45
CA LEU A 132 2.27 -8.99 14.97
C LEU A 132 3.52 -9.29 15.83
N PRO A 133 3.87 -10.56 16.05
CA PRO A 133 4.99 -10.92 16.91
C PRO A 133 6.33 -10.70 16.20
N ALA A 134 7.42 -10.71 16.97
CA ALA A 134 8.73 -10.94 16.39
C ALA A 134 8.79 -12.35 15.74
N PRO A 135 9.57 -12.54 14.65
CA PRO A 135 10.43 -11.57 13.98
C PRO A 135 9.74 -10.65 12.95
N VAL A 136 8.40 -10.69 12.80
CA VAL A 136 7.70 -9.82 11.83
C VAL A 136 7.92 -8.36 12.20
N ASN A 137 7.58 -7.98 13.43
CA ASN A 137 7.98 -6.68 13.97
C ASN A 137 9.38 -6.78 14.55
N SER A 138 10.22 -5.80 14.26
CA SER A 138 11.63 -5.81 14.64
C SER A 138 11.94 -4.78 15.74
N ARG A 139 13.20 -4.37 15.86
CA ARG A 139 13.60 -3.18 16.66
C ARG A 139 13.74 -1.94 15.77
N GLY A 140 13.48 -2.09 14.48
CA GLY A 140 13.35 -1.00 13.53
C GLY A 140 11.88 -0.64 13.35
N GLN A 141 11.62 0.19 12.35
CA GLN A 141 10.29 0.50 11.89
C GLN A 141 9.87 -0.46 10.78
N GLU A 142 8.59 -0.73 10.73
CA GLU A 142 7.93 -1.47 9.67
C GLU A 142 6.89 -0.59 8.98
N TRP A 143 6.85 -0.67 7.65
CA TRP A 143 5.96 0.13 6.81
C TRP A 143 5.18 -0.73 5.83
N PHE A 144 3.97 -0.30 5.53
CA PHE A 144 3.19 -0.72 4.39
C PHE A 144 2.99 -2.25 4.26
N PRO A 145 2.35 -2.90 5.25
CA PRO A 145 2.12 -4.34 5.27
C PRO A 145 1.13 -4.76 4.16
N ARG A 146 1.62 -5.49 3.16
CA ARG A 146 0.82 -6.01 2.04
C ARG A 146 0.90 -7.54 1.95
N PRO A 147 -0.12 -8.28 2.44
CA PRO A 147 -0.21 -9.71 2.20
C PRO A 147 -0.47 -10.00 0.72
N ALA A 148 0.09 -11.10 0.23
CA ALA A 148 0.05 -11.52 -1.17
C ALA A 148 -0.55 -12.92 -1.33
N ALA A 149 -0.97 -13.23 -2.56
CA ALA A 149 -1.57 -14.53 -2.90
C ALA A 149 -0.60 -15.72 -2.74
N ASP A 150 0.71 -15.48 -2.71
CA ASP A 150 1.73 -16.52 -2.46
C ASP A 150 1.92 -16.85 -0.97
N GLY A 151 1.09 -16.25 -0.10
CA GLY A 151 1.09 -16.48 1.35
C GLY A 151 2.16 -15.68 2.10
N TRP A 152 2.84 -14.75 1.45
CA TRP A 152 3.79 -13.85 2.08
C TRP A 152 3.15 -12.51 2.45
N LEU A 153 3.63 -11.92 3.54
CA LEU A 153 3.39 -10.53 3.93
C LEU A 153 4.61 -9.69 3.54
N TYR A 154 4.46 -8.79 2.58
CA TYR A 154 5.51 -7.87 2.15
C TYR A 154 5.42 -6.57 2.97
N PHE A 155 6.55 -5.96 3.31
CA PHE A 155 6.61 -4.70 4.06
C PHE A 155 8.00 -4.05 3.89
N GLY A 156 8.07 -2.73 4.06
CA GLY A 156 9.34 -2.01 4.18
C GLY A 156 9.87 -2.09 5.61
N SER A 157 11.19 -2.15 5.79
CA SER A 157 11.78 -2.07 7.12
C SER A 157 13.25 -1.63 7.07
N ASN A 158 13.65 -0.86 8.09
CA ASN A 158 15.04 -0.45 8.32
C ASN A 158 15.78 -1.42 9.27
N ARG A 159 15.25 -2.64 9.44
CA ARG A 159 15.91 -3.68 10.24
C ARG A 159 17.31 -4.02 9.70
N PRO A 160 18.24 -4.46 10.57
CA PRO A 160 19.57 -4.88 10.14
C PRO A 160 19.55 -6.05 9.14
N GLY A 161 20.54 -6.08 8.24
CA GLY A 161 20.74 -7.15 7.26
C GLY A 161 20.22 -6.85 5.85
N GLY A 162 19.81 -5.60 5.59
CA GLY A 162 19.45 -5.10 4.26
C GLY A 162 20.63 -4.62 3.43
N PHE A 163 20.33 -4.08 2.26
CA PHE A 163 21.24 -3.51 1.27
C PHE A 163 21.33 -1.99 1.36
N GLY A 164 20.26 -1.32 1.79
CA GLY A 164 20.16 0.12 1.98
C GLY A 164 19.79 0.52 3.41
N LYS A 165 19.20 1.70 3.56
CA LYS A 165 18.72 2.22 4.85
C LYS A 165 17.36 1.61 5.21
N THR A 166 16.45 1.59 4.25
CA THR A 166 15.17 0.90 4.32
C THR A 166 15.06 -0.01 3.11
N ASP A 167 14.68 -1.26 3.35
CA ASP A 167 14.59 -2.30 2.33
C ASP A 167 13.19 -2.91 2.32
N ILE A 168 12.82 -3.58 1.22
CA ILE A 168 11.67 -4.47 1.16
C ILE A 168 12.02 -5.84 1.76
N TRP A 169 11.20 -6.26 2.70
CA TRP A 169 11.24 -7.56 3.35
C TRP A 169 9.92 -8.30 3.13
N ARG A 170 9.94 -9.60 3.40
CA ARG A 170 8.71 -10.39 3.47
C ARG A 170 8.74 -11.41 4.59
N ALA A 171 7.57 -11.67 5.17
CA ALA A 171 7.38 -12.63 6.23
C ALA A 171 6.36 -13.70 5.83
N ARG A 172 6.54 -14.93 6.31
CA ARG A 172 5.56 -16.01 6.18
C ARG A 172 5.53 -16.84 7.44
N GLU A 173 4.32 -17.22 7.83
CA GLU A 173 4.06 -18.11 8.95
C GLU A 173 4.07 -19.56 8.46
N ASP A 174 4.75 -20.45 9.19
CA ASP A 174 4.67 -21.89 8.97
C ASP A 174 3.41 -22.51 9.62
N SER A 175 3.17 -23.80 9.39
CA SER A 175 2.00 -24.50 9.95
C SER A 175 2.01 -24.62 11.47
N GLN A 176 3.12 -24.27 12.14
CA GLN A 176 3.26 -24.27 13.59
C GLN A 176 3.16 -22.85 14.18
N GLY A 177 2.81 -21.85 13.37
CA GLY A 177 2.69 -20.45 13.81
C GLY A 177 4.03 -19.72 13.92
N ARG A 178 5.13 -20.28 13.38
CA ARG A 178 6.44 -19.64 13.43
C ARG A 178 6.65 -18.79 12.20
N TRP A 179 7.04 -17.54 12.43
CA TRP A 179 7.32 -16.59 11.37
C TRP A 179 8.77 -16.67 10.90
N ARG A 180 8.95 -16.77 9.59
CA ARG A 180 10.22 -16.56 8.90
C ARG A 180 10.17 -15.22 8.18
N VAL A 181 11.22 -14.42 8.34
CA VAL A 181 11.40 -13.16 7.60
C VAL A 181 12.64 -13.24 6.73
N GLU A 182 12.55 -12.70 5.52
CA GLU A 182 13.69 -12.57 4.61
C GLU A 182 13.66 -11.23 3.87
N ASN A 183 14.86 -10.74 3.53
CA ASN A 183 15.03 -9.59 2.66
C ASN A 183 14.66 -10.00 1.22
N LEU A 184 14.00 -9.12 0.46
CA LEU A 184 13.55 -9.47 -0.89
C LEU A 184 14.68 -9.56 -1.92
N GLY A 185 15.88 -9.11 -1.57
CA GLY A 185 17.09 -9.26 -2.36
C GLY A 185 17.35 -8.09 -3.31
N LYS A 186 18.59 -8.08 -3.84
CA LYS A 186 19.15 -7.00 -4.66
C LYS A 186 18.46 -6.72 -6.01
N ALA A 187 17.51 -7.57 -6.42
CA ALA A 187 16.72 -7.29 -7.61
C ALA A 187 15.70 -6.18 -7.32
N VAL A 188 15.16 -6.16 -6.11
CA VAL A 188 14.21 -5.14 -5.67
C VAL A 188 14.90 -4.08 -4.82
N ASN A 189 15.78 -4.48 -3.89
CA ASN A 189 16.43 -3.56 -2.96
C ASN A 189 17.74 -2.99 -3.53
N THR A 190 18.03 -1.73 -3.20
CA THR A 190 19.23 -1.01 -3.65
C THR A 190 19.98 -0.44 -2.45
N PRO A 191 21.14 0.23 -2.65
CA PRO A 191 21.78 0.98 -1.56
C PRO A 191 20.96 2.19 -1.06
N GLY A 192 19.86 2.54 -1.73
CA GLY A 192 18.97 3.66 -1.37
C GLY A 192 17.92 3.28 -0.33
N ASP A 193 16.75 3.89 -0.47
CA ASP A 193 15.58 3.62 0.37
C ASP A 193 14.44 3.02 -0.47
N GLU A 194 13.87 1.91 0.00
CA GLU A 194 12.64 1.30 -0.50
C GLU A 194 11.65 1.11 0.65
N TYR A 195 10.48 1.76 0.57
CA TYR A 195 9.54 1.86 1.68
C TYR A 195 8.28 1.01 1.51
N GLU A 196 7.58 1.16 0.38
CA GLU A 196 6.20 0.67 0.25
C GLU A 196 6.09 -0.39 -0.85
N PRO A 197 6.07 -1.70 -0.50
CA PRO A 197 5.87 -2.77 -1.46
C PRO A 197 4.38 -3.02 -1.69
N LEU A 198 3.95 -3.15 -2.94
CA LEU A 198 2.58 -3.54 -3.31
C LEU A 198 2.61 -4.67 -4.35
N PRO A 199 2.50 -5.94 -3.92
CA PRO A 199 2.36 -7.06 -4.84
C PRO A 199 1.01 -6.99 -5.57
N SER A 200 1.01 -7.30 -6.87
CA SER A 200 -0.22 -7.37 -7.65
C SER A 200 -1.08 -8.58 -7.26
N PRO A 201 -2.41 -8.53 -7.50
CA PRO A 201 -3.30 -9.64 -7.18
C PRO A 201 -2.89 -10.98 -7.82
N ASP A 202 -2.30 -10.95 -9.01
CA ASP A 202 -1.81 -12.13 -9.73
C ASP A 202 -0.39 -12.57 -9.31
N GLY A 203 0.26 -11.81 -8.41
CA GLY A 203 1.61 -12.09 -7.91
C GLY A 203 2.75 -11.89 -8.92
N LYS A 204 2.46 -11.31 -10.10
CA LYS A 204 3.44 -11.14 -11.19
C LYS A 204 4.13 -9.78 -11.20
N ARG A 205 3.64 -8.80 -10.44
CA ARG A 205 4.19 -7.45 -10.34
C ARG A 205 4.33 -7.04 -8.89
N LEU A 206 5.32 -6.20 -8.63
CA LEU A 206 5.52 -5.52 -7.36
C LEU A 206 5.73 -4.04 -7.65
N ILE A 207 4.84 -3.20 -7.14
CA ILE A 207 5.11 -1.76 -7.07
C ILE A 207 5.95 -1.49 -5.82
N VAL A 208 6.93 -0.61 -5.93
CA VAL A 208 7.79 -0.19 -4.82
C VAL A 208 7.89 1.33 -4.82
N MET A 209 7.56 1.96 -3.69
CA MET A 209 7.92 3.36 -3.47
C MET A 209 9.39 3.46 -3.07
N ALA A 210 10.13 4.32 -3.77
CA ALA A 210 11.53 4.62 -3.53
C ALA A 210 11.81 6.10 -3.88
N ASP A 211 13.07 6.51 -3.80
CA ASP A 211 13.48 7.85 -4.26
C ASP A 211 13.05 8.08 -5.72
N GLY A 212 12.35 9.18 -5.99
CA GLY A 212 11.79 9.49 -7.31
C GLY A 212 10.41 8.89 -7.62
N GLY A 213 9.70 8.33 -6.63
CA GLY A 213 8.29 7.93 -6.72
C GLY A 213 8.09 6.41 -6.81
N LEU A 214 7.20 5.96 -7.70
CA LEU A 214 6.81 4.57 -7.83
C LEU A 214 7.59 3.82 -8.91
N TYR A 215 8.08 2.64 -8.56
CA TYR A 215 8.81 1.70 -9.41
C TYR A 215 8.03 0.39 -9.54
N GLN A 216 8.32 -0.37 -10.59
CA GLN A 216 7.76 -1.70 -10.82
C GLN A 216 8.86 -2.73 -11.00
N SER A 217 8.71 -3.88 -10.33
CA SER A 217 9.45 -5.11 -10.59
C SER A 217 8.48 -6.17 -11.12
N LEU A 218 8.93 -6.97 -12.09
CA LEU A 218 8.19 -8.11 -12.62
C LEU A 218 8.70 -9.40 -11.99
N ARG A 219 7.81 -10.38 -11.81
CA ARG A 219 8.16 -11.71 -11.33
C ARG A 219 7.97 -12.76 -12.40
N ASP A 220 8.98 -13.60 -12.59
CA ASP A 220 8.93 -14.78 -13.42
C ASP A 220 9.47 -16.01 -12.68
N GLY A 221 9.83 -17.07 -13.42
CA GLY A 221 10.35 -18.32 -12.87
C GLY A 221 11.66 -18.16 -12.09
N ASP A 222 12.45 -17.12 -12.38
CA ASP A 222 13.74 -16.86 -11.75
C ASP A 222 13.63 -15.91 -10.54
N GLY A 223 12.43 -15.40 -10.25
CA GLY A 223 12.14 -14.52 -9.13
C GLY A 223 11.79 -13.10 -9.57
N TRP A 224 12.11 -12.11 -8.73
CA TRP A 224 11.88 -10.70 -9.05
C TRP A 224 13.00 -10.17 -9.96
N ALA A 225 12.62 -9.47 -11.02
CA ALA A 225 13.53 -8.76 -11.91
C ALA A 225 13.93 -7.38 -11.33
N PRO A 226 15.02 -6.77 -11.82
CA PRO A 226 15.36 -5.39 -11.48
C PRO A 226 14.17 -4.43 -11.66
N ARG A 227 13.91 -3.60 -10.65
CA ARG A 227 12.82 -2.61 -10.74
C ARG A 227 13.13 -1.51 -11.76
N HIS A 228 12.09 -0.95 -12.39
CA HIS A 228 12.17 0.21 -13.26
C HIS A 228 11.12 1.26 -12.88
N SER A 229 11.39 2.53 -13.15
CA SER A 229 10.44 3.63 -12.87
C SER A 229 9.15 3.47 -13.67
N LEU A 230 7.99 3.82 -13.07
CA LEU A 230 6.71 3.91 -13.79
C LEU A 230 6.61 5.13 -14.72
N GLY A 231 7.64 6.01 -14.72
CA GLY A 231 7.77 7.12 -15.65
C GLY A 231 6.82 8.29 -15.38
N PRO A 232 6.86 9.35 -16.20
CA PRO A 232 6.24 10.64 -15.91
C PRO A 232 4.70 10.62 -15.93
N ALA A 233 4.08 9.56 -16.45
CA ALA A 233 2.63 9.39 -16.36
C ALA A 233 2.16 9.17 -14.90
N VAL A 234 3.05 8.61 -14.07
CA VAL A 234 2.83 8.34 -12.64
C VAL A 234 3.74 9.21 -11.78
N ASN A 235 5.05 9.21 -12.00
CA ASN A 235 6.01 9.95 -11.18
C ASN A 235 6.19 11.38 -11.71
N VAL A 236 5.33 12.30 -11.27
CA VAL A 236 5.34 13.68 -11.76
C VAL A 236 6.31 14.55 -10.98
N ASN A 237 6.36 14.37 -9.66
CA ASN A 237 7.25 15.15 -8.79
C ASN A 237 7.98 14.29 -7.75
N GLY A 238 7.84 12.97 -7.81
CA GLY A 238 8.53 12.02 -6.93
C GLY A 238 7.90 11.87 -5.55
N SER A 239 6.75 12.51 -5.29
CA SER A 239 6.00 12.38 -4.03
C SER A 239 4.92 11.30 -4.06
N GLU A 240 4.93 10.44 -5.08
CA GLU A 240 3.92 9.40 -5.25
C GLU A 240 4.08 8.28 -4.21
N ILE A 241 3.06 8.12 -3.36
CA ILE A 241 3.05 7.18 -2.23
C ILE A 241 1.66 6.54 -2.05
N GLY A 242 1.58 5.54 -1.18
CA GLY A 242 0.33 4.97 -0.72
C GLY A 242 -0.41 4.17 -1.79
N ALA A 243 0.32 3.49 -2.67
CA ALA A 243 -0.25 2.82 -3.83
C ALA A 243 -1.21 1.66 -3.45
N ALA A 244 -2.26 1.48 -4.25
CA ALA A 244 -3.20 0.37 -4.18
C ALA A 244 -3.61 -0.08 -5.60
N PHE A 245 -3.71 -1.40 -5.79
CA PHE A 245 -4.22 -1.96 -7.05
C PHE A 245 -5.74 -2.01 -7.04
N SER A 246 -6.35 -1.88 -8.22
CA SER A 246 -7.71 -2.37 -8.43
C SER A 246 -7.78 -3.89 -8.22
N PRO A 247 -8.95 -4.47 -7.93
CA PRO A 247 -9.10 -5.92 -7.78
C PRO A 247 -8.62 -6.74 -9.01
N SER A 248 -8.73 -6.16 -10.22
CA SER A 248 -8.20 -6.77 -11.44
C SER A 248 -6.67 -6.66 -11.59
N GLY A 249 -6.04 -5.77 -10.81
CA GLY A 249 -4.64 -5.41 -10.90
C GLY A 249 -4.31 -4.45 -12.05
N LYS A 250 -5.29 -4.01 -12.85
CA LYS A 250 -5.03 -3.23 -14.06
C LYS A 250 -4.85 -1.73 -13.80
N SER A 251 -5.39 -1.23 -12.69
CA SER A 251 -5.34 0.17 -12.31
C SER A 251 -4.59 0.37 -11.01
N LEU A 252 -4.00 1.55 -10.84
CA LEU A 252 -3.36 1.99 -9.59
C LEU A 252 -4.06 3.24 -9.06
N LEU A 253 -4.39 3.23 -7.76
CA LEU A 253 -4.64 4.42 -6.97
C LEU A 253 -3.35 4.74 -6.22
N PHE A 254 -2.97 6.00 -6.14
CA PHE A 254 -1.86 6.47 -5.31
C PHE A 254 -2.11 7.91 -4.90
N SER A 255 -1.27 8.43 -4.02
CA SER A 255 -1.36 9.78 -3.46
C SER A 255 -0.18 10.59 -3.97
N ARG A 256 -0.38 11.89 -4.22
CA ARG A 256 0.70 12.81 -4.61
C ARG A 256 0.53 14.14 -3.90
N ASP A 257 1.64 14.68 -3.41
CA ASP A 257 1.69 16.05 -2.93
C ASP A 257 1.70 17.02 -4.12
N THR A 258 0.59 17.71 -4.37
CA THR A 258 0.50 18.69 -5.46
C THR A 258 1.13 20.04 -5.11
N LYS A 259 1.58 20.24 -3.85
CA LYS A 259 1.99 21.53 -3.28
C LYS A 259 0.93 22.63 -3.43
N GLY A 260 -0.33 22.23 -3.66
CA GLY A 260 -1.47 23.11 -3.83
C GLY A 260 -2.17 23.44 -2.50
N PRO A 261 -3.29 24.18 -2.56
CA PRO A 261 -4.11 24.49 -1.38
C PRO A 261 -4.83 23.27 -0.79
N ARG A 262 -4.83 22.15 -1.53
CA ARG A 262 -5.24 20.83 -1.05
C ARG A 262 -3.98 20.01 -0.95
N SER A 263 -3.59 19.64 0.27
CA SER A 263 -2.42 18.80 0.49
C SER A 263 -2.82 17.35 0.19
N GLY A 264 -2.05 16.58 -0.57
CA GLY A 264 -2.36 15.16 -0.83
C GLY A 264 -3.62 14.91 -1.66
N GLU A 265 -3.44 14.73 -2.96
CA GLU A 265 -4.53 14.29 -3.84
C GLU A 265 -4.33 12.84 -4.24
N PHE A 266 -5.43 12.08 -4.25
CA PHE A 266 -5.42 10.77 -4.86
C PHE A 266 -5.44 10.89 -6.39
N PHE A 267 -4.71 10.01 -7.05
CA PHE A 267 -4.67 9.88 -8.49
C PHE A 267 -4.92 8.43 -8.89
N VAL A 268 -5.58 8.26 -10.02
CA VAL A 268 -5.87 6.96 -10.61
C VAL A 268 -5.14 6.87 -11.94
N TRP A 269 -4.35 5.81 -12.10
CA TRP A 269 -3.67 5.47 -13.34
C TRP A 269 -4.27 4.18 -13.92
N GLN A 270 -4.73 4.28 -15.16
CA GLN A 270 -5.38 3.19 -15.90
C GLN A 270 -4.64 2.95 -17.22
N PRO A 271 -3.45 2.31 -17.19
CA PRO A 271 -2.61 2.17 -18.36
C PRO A 271 -3.19 1.27 -19.46
N GLU A 272 -4.07 0.34 -19.08
CA GLU A 272 -4.70 -0.63 -19.98
C GLU A 272 -6.09 -0.18 -20.50
N GLY A 273 -6.47 1.08 -20.26
CA GLY A 273 -7.78 1.63 -20.60
C GLY A 273 -8.73 1.71 -19.40
N ALA A 274 -9.92 2.27 -19.62
CA ALA A 274 -10.85 2.59 -18.54
C ALA A 274 -11.38 1.32 -17.82
N GLU A 275 -11.38 1.40 -16.49
CA GLU A 275 -11.98 0.43 -15.57
C GLU A 275 -12.94 1.17 -14.64
N ASP A 276 -14.04 0.52 -14.23
CA ASP A 276 -14.96 1.02 -13.19
C ASP A 276 -14.34 0.89 -11.79
N TRP A 277 -13.18 1.51 -11.61
CA TRP A 277 -12.44 1.58 -10.36
C TRP A 277 -11.61 2.88 -10.29
N PRO A 278 -11.58 3.59 -9.14
CA PRO A 278 -12.19 3.29 -7.84
C PRO A 278 -13.71 3.11 -7.85
N PRO A 279 -14.30 2.33 -6.92
CA PRO A 279 -15.74 2.11 -6.89
C PRO A 279 -16.49 3.43 -6.73
N ALA A 280 -17.57 3.60 -7.50
CA ALA A 280 -18.49 4.70 -7.34
C ALA A 280 -19.58 4.33 -6.32
N CYS A 281 -19.99 5.28 -5.49
CA CYS A 281 -21.12 5.05 -4.61
C CYS A 281 -22.41 4.91 -5.42
N PRO A 282 -23.30 3.96 -5.03
CA PRO A 282 -24.56 3.77 -5.72
C PRO A 282 -25.32 5.09 -5.70
N ARG A 283 -25.82 5.56 -6.84
CA ARG A 283 -26.69 6.73 -6.87
C ARG A 283 -28.08 6.31 -6.41
N GLY A 284 -28.66 7.04 -5.44
CA GLY A 284 -30.08 6.92 -5.15
C GLY A 284 -30.90 7.17 -6.41
N LYS A 285 -31.90 6.31 -6.69
CA LYS A 285 -32.96 6.68 -7.63
C LYS A 285 -33.82 7.72 -6.91
N HIS A 286 -33.65 8.99 -7.26
CA HIS A 286 -34.60 10.03 -6.87
C HIS A 286 -35.97 9.77 -7.49
#